data_AF-A0A7W6DK24-F1
#
_entry.id   AF-A0A7W6DK24-F1
#
_cell.length_a   1.000
_cell.length_b   1.000
_cell.length_c   1.000
_cell.angle_alpha   90.00
_cell.angle_beta   90.00
_cell.angle_gamma   90.00
#
_symmetry.space_group_name_H-M   'P 1'
#
loop_
_entity.id
_entity.type
_entity.pdbx_description
1 polymer ?
#
loop_
_entity_poly.entity_id
_entity_poly.type
_entity_poly.pdbx_seq_one_letter_code
_entity_poly.pdbx_strand_id
1 'polypeptide(L)' 'MTTLQDFTAQMEKLLGKTDLDVDAPLSMLGVDSMNIVEMVIICQQIYTGVTNYEDIDINELTTLRELDEQMHSLSVPA' A
#
# COMPACT_ATOMS: atom_id res chain seq x y z
N MET A 1 5.71 -4.86 14.70
CA MET A 1 5.45 -4.85 13.25
C MET A 1 5.28 -3.39 12.86
N THR A 2 5.93 -2.94 11.79
CA THR A 2 5.70 -1.58 11.23
C THR A 2 4.50 -1.62 10.28
N THR A 3 3.91 -0.46 9.98
CA THR A 3 2.80 -0.37 8.99
C THR A 3 3.21 -0.95 7.65
N LEU A 4 4.44 -0.69 7.19
CA LEU A 4 4.99 -1.28 5.97
C LEU A 4 5.06 -2.82 6.02
N GLN A 5 5.42 -3.41 7.16
CA GLN A 5 5.44 -4.87 7.33
C GLN A 5 4.02 -5.47 7.27
N ASP A 6 3.06 -4.82 7.93
CA ASP A 6 1.66 -5.25 7.91
C ASP A 6 1.08 -5.10 6.51
N PHE A 7 1.41 -4.00 5.82
CA PHE A 7 0.96 -3.75 4.46
C PHE A 7 1.53 -4.76 3.48
N THR A 8 2.83 -5.03 3.56
CA THR A 8 3.50 -6.06 2.74
C THR A 8 2.85 -7.43 2.95
N ALA A 9 2.60 -7.82 4.20
CA ALA A 9 1.97 -9.10 4.50
C ALA A 9 0.53 -9.23 3.99
N GLN A 10 -0.23 -8.14 3.91
CA GLN A 10 -1.56 -8.15 3.31
C GLN A 10 -1.49 -8.17 1.77
N MET A 11 -0.52 -7.48 1.18
CA MET A 11 -0.28 -7.52 -0.28
C MET A 11 0.18 -8.90 -0.75
N GLU A 12 1.01 -9.60 0.03
CA GLU A 12 1.38 -10.99 -0.20
C GLU A 12 0.15 -11.91 -0.28
N LYS A 13 -0.79 -11.75 0.66
CA LYS A 13 -2.05 -12.51 0.65
C LYS A 13 -2.94 -12.15 -0.54
N LEU A 14 -3.05 -10.87 -0.87
CA LEU A 14 -3.85 -10.37 -1.99
C LEU A 14 -3.34 -10.95 -3.32
N LEU A 15 -2.03 -10.96 -3.52
CA LEU A 15 -1.38 -11.37 -4.75
C LEU A 15 -1.08 -12.88 -4.80
N GLY A 16 -1.26 -13.61 -3.69
CA GLY A 16 -0.88 -15.01 -3.57
C GLY A 16 0.63 -15.24 -3.71
N LYS A 17 1.44 -14.27 -3.27
CA LYS A 17 2.90 -14.26 -3.36
C LYS A 17 3.53 -14.23 -1.96
N THR A 18 4.82 -14.53 -1.90
CA THR A 18 5.63 -14.43 -0.68
C THR A 18 6.91 -13.67 -1.01
N ASP A 19 7.45 -12.93 -0.04
CA ASP A 19 8.70 -12.17 -0.17
C ASP A 19 8.59 -11.08 -1.25
N LEU A 20 7.54 -10.25 -1.15
CA LEU A 20 7.39 -9.11 -2.06
C LEU A 20 8.51 -8.09 -1.83
N ASP A 21 9.14 -7.67 -2.93
CA ASP A 21 10.10 -6.57 -2.92
C ASP A 21 9.34 -5.23 -2.78
N VAL A 22 9.43 -4.61 -1.62
CA VAL A 22 8.74 -3.36 -1.29
C VAL A 22 9.23 -2.16 -2.09
N ASP A 23 10.41 -2.29 -2.71
CA ASP A 23 11.06 -1.27 -3.54
C ASP A 23 10.83 -1.53 -5.05
N ALA A 24 10.16 -2.64 -5.41
CA ALA A 24 9.76 -2.91 -6.78
C ALA A 24 8.45 -2.19 -7.15
N PRO A 25 8.31 -1.74 -8.41
CA PRO A 25 7.07 -1.16 -8.92
C PRO A 25 5.87 -2.09 -8.78
N LEU A 26 4.69 -1.54 -8.45
CA LEU A 26 3.42 -2.29 -8.34
C LEU A 26 3.13 -3.14 -9.59
N SER A 27 3.45 -2.60 -10.78
CA SER A 27 3.33 -3.33 -12.05
C SER A 27 4.16 -4.62 -12.09
N MET A 28 5.36 -4.63 -11.51
CA MET A 28 6.21 -5.82 -11.41
C MET A 28 5.71 -6.79 -10.33
N LEU A 29 5.07 -6.26 -9.28
CA LEU A 29 4.44 -7.08 -8.24
C LEU A 29 3.19 -7.80 -8.76
N GLY A 30 2.65 -7.41 -9.92
CA GLY A 30 1.46 -8.00 -10.51
C GLY A 30 0.16 -7.39 -9.97
N VAL A 31 0.24 -6.17 -9.45
CA VAL A 31 -0.93 -5.39 -9.04
C VAL A 31 -1.62 -4.85 -10.29
N ASP A 32 -2.90 -5.22 -10.44
CA ASP A 32 -3.76 -4.71 -11.51
C ASP A 32 -4.84 -3.75 -10.97
N SER A 33 -5.71 -3.27 -11.85
CA SER A 33 -6.80 -2.34 -11.49
C SER A 33 -7.81 -2.93 -10.49
N MET A 34 -7.98 -4.26 -10.44
CA MET A 34 -8.82 -4.92 -9.46
C MET A 34 -8.12 -4.97 -8.10
N ASN A 35 -6.82 -5.25 -8.09
CA ASN A 35 -6.01 -5.25 -6.88
C ASN A 35 -5.86 -3.87 -6.25
N ILE A 36 -5.84 -2.79 -7.05
CA ILE A 36 -5.75 -1.42 -6.53
C ILE A 36 -6.91 -1.11 -5.58
N VAL A 37 -8.14 -1.53 -5.91
CA VAL A 37 -9.31 -1.30 -5.05
C VAL A 37 -9.14 -1.98 -3.69
N GLU A 38 -8.72 -3.25 -3.68
CA GLU A 38 -8.50 -4.00 -2.45
C GLU A 38 -7.30 -3.46 -1.67
N MET A 39 -6.24 -3.02 -2.36
CA MET A 39 -5.08 -2.37 -1.77
C MET A 39 -5.46 -1.10 -1.02
N VAL A 40 -6.35 -0.26 -1.57
CA VAL A 40 -6.87 0.93 -0.87
C VAL A 40 -7.64 0.53 0.40
N ILE A 41 -8.44 -0.54 0.35
CA ILE A 41 -9.15 -1.06 1.53
C ILE A 41 -8.16 -1.55 2.59
N ILE A 42 -7.11 -2.26 2.19
CA ILE A 42 -6.02 -2.69 3.09
C ILE A 42 -5.36 -1.46 3.73
N CYS A 43 -5.08 -0.41 2.95
CA CYS A 43 -4.53 0.83 3.50
C CYS A 43 -5.47 1.44 4.54
N GLN A 44 -6.78 1.47 4.30
CA GLN A 44 -7.77 1.96 5.27
C GLN A 44 -7.79 1.20 6.60
N GLN A 45 -7.46 -0.09 6.58
CA GLN A 45 -7.40 -0.92 7.78
C GLN A 45 -6.11 -0.71 8.58
N ILE A 46 -5.00 -0.43 7.90
CA ILE A 46 -3.67 -0.30 8.50
C ILE A 46 -3.40 1.13 8.95
N TYR A 47 -3.69 2.11 8.09
CA TYR A 47 -3.34 3.52 8.27
C TYR A 47 -4.52 4.33 8.82
N THR A 48 -4.96 3.99 10.04
CA THR A 48 -6.15 4.59 10.66
C THR A 48 -6.08 6.11 10.90
N GLY A 49 -4.89 6.72 10.78
CA GLY A 49 -4.68 8.16 10.91
C GLY A 49 -4.84 8.97 9.62
N VAL A 50 -4.95 8.31 8.45
CA VAL A 50 -5.15 8.99 7.15
C VAL A 50 -6.58 9.48 7.05
N THR A 51 -6.76 10.77 6.74
CA THR A 51 -8.08 11.37 6.56
C THR A 51 -8.45 11.61 5.11
N ASN A 52 -7.47 11.64 4.20
CA ASN A 52 -7.64 11.99 2.79
C ASN A 52 -7.14 10.88 1.86
N TYR A 53 -7.88 9.78 1.75
CA TYR A 53 -7.55 8.69 0.81
C TYR A 53 -7.71 9.09 -0.67
N GLU A 54 -8.45 10.17 -0.95
CA GLU A 54 -8.62 10.71 -2.31
C GLU A 54 -7.35 11.37 -2.86
N ASP A 55 -6.42 11.75 -1.98
CA ASP A 55 -5.15 12.41 -2.33
C ASP A 55 -4.01 11.40 -2.61
N ILE A 56 -4.29 10.10 -2.52
CA ILE A 56 -3.28 9.05 -2.77
C ILE A 56 -3.01 8.97 -4.28
N ASP A 57 -1.74 9.08 -4.65
CA ASP A 57 -1.29 8.87 -6.03
C ASP A 57 -0.72 7.45 -6.20
N ILE A 58 -1.47 6.64 -6.95
CA ILE A 58 -1.13 5.26 -7.27
C ILE A 58 -0.99 5.13 -8.79
N ASN A 59 0.19 4.75 -9.24
CA ASN A 59 0.45 4.40 -10.63
C ASN A 59 1.29 3.12 -10.73
N GLU A 60 1.56 2.68 -11.95
CA GLU A 60 2.29 1.44 -12.23
C GLU A 60 3.74 1.42 -11.71
N LEU A 61 4.34 2.60 -11.49
CA LEU A 61 5.71 2.79 -11.03
C LEU A 61 5.81 2.96 -9.51
N THR A 62 4.69 3.28 -8.84
CA THR A 62 4.64 3.40 -7.39
C THR A 62 5.12 2.11 -6.73
N THR A 63 5.75 2.22 -5.56
CA THR A 63 6.21 1.10 -4.73
C THR A 63 5.41 0.98 -3.43
N LEU A 64 5.50 -0.17 -2.74
CA LEU A 64 4.85 -0.32 -1.43
C LEU A 64 5.46 0.63 -0.38
N ARG A 65 6.76 0.92 -0.49
CA ARG A 65 7.45 1.88 0.38
C ARG A 65 6.93 3.30 0.17
N GLU A 66 6.82 3.74 -1.08
CA GLU A 66 6.30 5.08 -1.39
C GLU A 66 4.83 5.22 -0.93
N LEU A 67 4.02 4.17 -1.06
CA LEU A 67 2.66 4.19 -0.52
C LEU A 67 2.67 4.34 1.00
N ASP A 68 3.48 3.59 1.74
CA ASP A 68 3.61 3.74 3.20
C ASP A 68 4.00 5.17 3.59
N GLU A 69 4.97 5.77 2.88
CA GLU A 69 5.39 7.15 3.08
C GLU A 69 4.28 8.18 2.77
N GLN A 70 3.52 7.95 1.69
CA GLN A 70 2.35 8.77 1.36
C GLN A 70 1.30 8.69 2.47
N MET A 71 0.97 7.49 2.97
CA MET A 71 0.00 7.33 4.06
C MET A 71 0.44 8.05 5.33
N HIS A 72 1.71 7.96 5.71
CA HIS A 72 2.23 8.69 6.87
C HIS A 72 2.17 10.21 6.67
N SER A 73 2.42 10.68 5.44
CA SER A 73 2.33 12.12 5.10
C SER A 73 0.89 12.64 5.10
N LEU A 74 -0.08 11.80 4.73
CA LEU A 74 -1.51 12.10 4.74
C LEU A 74 -2.17 11.82 6.11
N SER A 75 -1.44 11.25 7.05
CA SER A 75 -1.90 11.01 8.41
C SER A 75 -1.81 12.27 9.25
N VAL A 76 -2.84 12.52 10.06
CA VAL A 76 -2.76 13.59 11.05
C VAL A 76 -1.85 13.13 12.19
N PRO A 77 -0.86 13.93 12.63
CA PRO A 77 -0.09 13.60 13.82
C PRO A 77 -1.03 13.51 15.02
N ALA A 78 -0.98 12.36 15.71
CA ALA A 78 -1.77 12.07 16.90
C ALA A 78 -1.52 13.06 18.04
#